data_AF-A0A822FK16-F1
#
_entry.id   AF-A0A822FK16-F1
#
_cell.length_a   1.000
_cell.length_b   1.000
_cell.length_c   1.000
_cell.angle_alpha   90.00
_cell.angle_beta   90.00
_cell.angle_gamma   90.00
#
_symmetry.space_group_name_H-M   'P 1'
#
loop_
_entity.id
_entity.type
_entity.pdbx_description
1 polymer ?
#
loop_
_entity_poly.entity_id
_entity_poly.type
_entity_poly.pdbx_seq_one_letter_code
_entity_poly.pdbx_strand_id
1 'polypeptide(L)'
;MIVSGQLGREIIPSIHELQQVISIYVYCIDKKGHEQWARNFAKVKAIILDLNELISRIETDHRMQKTIEEPLSINIFTISSKTGTSTMGTSTIGVN
;
A
#
# COMPACT_ATOMS: atom_id res chain seq x y z
N MET A 1 -2.27 6.97 4.27
CA MET A 1 -1.97 7.02 5.71
C MET A 1 -1.84 8.48 6.14
N ILE A 2 -2.38 8.85 7.31
CA ILE A 2 -2.25 10.19 7.91
C ILE A 2 -1.43 10.05 9.19
N VAL A 3 -0.44 10.91 9.41
CA VAL A 3 0.44 10.88 10.60
C VAL A 3 0.71 12.28 11.13
N SER A 4 1.05 12.39 12.40
CA SER A 4 1.58 13.64 12.94
C SER A 4 3.04 13.86 12.50
N GLY A 5 3.54 15.09 12.62
CA GLY A 5 4.91 15.44 12.21
C GLY A 5 5.98 14.65 12.97
N GLN A 6 5.90 14.63 14.30
CA GLN A 6 6.87 13.92 15.14
C GLN A 6 6.82 12.40 14.92
N LEU A 7 5.63 11.79 15.05
CA LEU A 7 5.47 10.35 14.83
C LEU A 7 5.86 9.97 13.40
N GLY A 8 5.54 10.82 12.42
CA GLY A 8 5.94 10.65 11.03
C GLY A 8 7.45 10.50 10.87
N ARG A 9 8.26 11.32 11.55
CA ARG A 9 9.73 11.17 11.49
C ARG A 9 10.22 9.82 11.98
N GLU A 10 9.57 9.27 12.99
CA GLU A 10 9.95 8.00 13.61
C GLU A 10 9.52 6.81 12.76
N ILE A 11 8.28 6.82 12.24
CA ILE A 11 7.71 5.63 11.60
C ILE A 11 7.92 5.58 10.08
N ILE A 12 7.95 6.73 9.39
CA ILE A 12 8.05 6.77 7.92
C ILE A 12 9.32 6.08 7.41
N PRO A 13 10.51 6.24 8.03
CA PRO A 13 11.70 5.48 7.65
C PRO A 13 11.49 3.96 7.62
N SER A 14 10.68 3.42 8.51
CA SER A 14 10.46 1.97 8.62
C SER A 14 9.37 1.44 7.69
N ILE A 15 8.47 2.30 7.19
CA ILE A 15 7.29 1.89 6.43
C ILE A 15 7.27 2.39 4.99
N HIS A 16 8.17 3.31 4.60
CA HIS A 16 8.17 3.86 3.24
C HIS A 16 8.44 2.80 2.17
N GLU A 17 9.01 1.66 2.51
CA GLU A 17 9.24 0.55 1.57
C GLU A 17 8.00 -0.33 1.38
N LEU A 18 7.06 -0.31 2.33
CA LEU A 18 5.88 -1.18 2.29
C LEU A 18 4.96 -0.83 1.10
N GLN A 19 4.72 -1.80 0.23
CA GLN A 19 3.85 -1.64 -0.94
C GLN A 19 2.40 -1.28 -0.58
N GLN A 20 1.92 -1.73 0.59
CA GLN A 20 0.59 -1.41 1.08
C GLN A 20 0.39 0.09 1.39
N VAL A 21 1.49 0.82 1.61
CA VAL A 21 1.45 2.26 1.84
C VAL A 21 1.72 2.98 0.52
N ILE A 22 0.66 3.49 -0.09
CA ILE A 22 0.70 4.19 -1.38
C ILE A 22 0.88 5.71 -1.24
N SER A 23 0.43 6.29 -0.14
CA SER A 23 0.41 7.74 0.08
C SER A 23 0.40 8.06 1.56
N ILE A 24 1.26 8.99 1.94
CA ILE A 24 1.44 9.45 3.32
C ILE A 24 1.20 10.96 3.35
N TYR A 25 0.32 11.38 4.26
CA TYR A 25 0.02 12.78 4.53
C TYR A 25 0.45 13.09 5.96
N VAL A 26 1.27 14.13 6.12
CA VAL A 26 1.75 14.57 7.43
C VAL A 26 0.91 15.76 7.86
N TYR A 27 0.12 15.60 8.91
CA TYR A 27 -0.70 16.67 9.48
C TYR A 27 -0.03 17.23 10.72
N CYS A 28 0.47 18.46 10.66
CA CYS A 28 1.20 19.05 11.78
C CYS A 28 1.26 20.58 11.73
N ILE A 29 1.44 21.19 12.91
CA ILE A 29 1.60 22.64 13.05
C ILE A 29 2.93 23.13 12.46
N ASP A 30 4.02 22.39 12.67
CA ASP A 30 5.36 22.78 12.24
C ASP A 30 5.71 22.26 10.84
N LYS A 31 5.07 22.83 9.82
CA LYS A 31 5.36 22.44 8.42
C LYS A 31 6.84 22.62 8.06
N LYS A 32 7.44 23.75 8.44
CA LYS A 32 8.82 24.11 8.05
C LYS A 32 9.85 23.15 8.65
N GLY A 33 9.69 22.76 9.91
CA GLY A 33 10.60 21.80 10.53
C GLY A 33 10.61 20.48 9.78
N HIS A 34 9.45 20.01 9.31
CA HIS A 34 9.29 18.70 8.67
C HIS A 34 9.54 18.69 7.14
N GLU A 35 9.56 19.82 6.46
CA GLU A 35 9.72 19.84 4.99
C GLU A 35 11.01 19.19 4.48
N GLN A 36 12.15 19.45 5.13
CA GLN A 36 13.43 18.89 4.68
C GLN A 36 13.47 17.36 4.79
N TRP A 37 12.94 16.81 5.89
CA TRP A 37 12.89 15.37 6.11
C TRP A 37 11.91 14.69 5.15
N ALA A 38 10.72 15.28 4.95
CA ALA A 38 9.68 14.69 4.10
C ALA A 38 10.11 14.53 2.64
N ARG A 39 10.95 15.44 2.13
CA ARG A 39 11.48 15.38 0.76
C ARG A 39 12.28 14.11 0.46
N ASN A 40 12.80 13.44 1.49
CA ASN A 40 13.55 12.19 1.32
C ASN A 40 12.63 10.99 1.05
N PHE A 41 11.31 11.14 1.19
CA PHE A 41 10.36 10.03 1.08
C PHE A 41 9.34 10.31 -0.03
N ALA A 42 9.47 9.63 -1.17
CA ALA A 42 8.59 9.81 -2.33
C ALA A 42 7.10 9.58 -2.04
N LYS A 43 6.77 8.75 -1.04
CA LYS A 43 5.39 8.46 -0.62
C LYS A 43 4.79 9.56 0.24
N VAL A 44 5.60 10.49 0.78
CA VAL A 44 5.08 11.65 1.51
C VAL A 44 4.61 12.68 0.49
N LYS A 45 3.28 12.75 0.32
CA LYS A 45 2.65 13.58 -0.70
C LYS A 45 2.51 15.03 -0.28
N ALA A 46 2.30 15.27 1.00
CA ALA A 46 2.10 16.62 1.54
C ALA A 46 2.34 16.68 3.04
N ILE A 47 2.83 17.83 3.49
CA ILE A 47 2.77 18.28 4.89
C ILE A 47 1.75 19.40 4.96
N ILE A 48 0.73 19.20 5.79
CA ILE A 48 -0.50 19.98 5.80
C ILE A 48 -0.74 20.49 7.22
N LEU A 49 -1.07 21.78 7.31
CA LEU A 49 -1.34 22.47 8.56
C LEU A 49 -2.85 22.48 8.87
N ASP A 50 -3.66 22.68 7.83
CA ASP A 50 -5.10 22.89 7.96
C ASP A 50 -5.88 21.59 7.70
N LEU A 51 -6.89 21.34 8.52
CA LEU A 51 -7.70 20.13 8.42
C LEU A 51 -8.52 20.09 7.12
N ASN A 52 -9.04 21.23 6.66
CA ASN A 52 -9.82 21.27 5.42
C ASN A 52 -8.93 21.04 4.21
N GLU A 53 -7.71 21.60 4.21
CA GLU A 53 -6.69 21.29 3.20
C GLU A 53 -6.38 19.78 3.18
N LEU A 54 -6.28 19.14 4.35
CA LEU A 54 -6.03 17.71 4.46
C LEU A 54 -7.15 16.88 3.83
N ILE A 55 -8.39 17.17 4.20
CA ILE A 55 -9.57 16.49 3.66
C ILE A 55 -9.63 16.67 2.14
N SER A 56 -9.54 17.91 1.67
CA SER A 56 -9.59 18.23 0.24
C SER A 56 -8.50 17.52 -0.57
N ARG A 57 -7.29 17.44 0.00
CA ARG A 57 -6.16 16.76 -0.65
C ARG A 57 -6.40 15.26 -0.75
N ILE A 58 -6.86 14.62 0.32
CA ILE A 58 -7.16 13.19 0.34
C ILE A 58 -8.28 12.86 -0.64
N GLU A 59 -9.36 13.64 -0.66
CA GLU A 59 -10.49 13.43 -1.58
C GLU A 59 -10.07 13.56 -3.04
N THR A 60 -9.22 14.56 -3.34
CA THR A 60 -8.69 14.75 -4.69
C THR A 60 -7.83 13.58 -5.12
N ASP A 61 -6.90 13.15 -4.28
CA ASP A 61 -6.02 12.03 -4.58
C ASP A 61 -6.80 10.71 -4.72
N HIS A 62 -7.82 10.51 -3.90
CA HIS A 62 -8.69 9.33 -3.96
C HIS A 62 -9.51 9.28 -5.25
N ARG A 63 -10.05 10.43 -5.69
CA ARG A 63 -10.77 10.54 -6.97
C ARG A 63 -9.86 10.23 -8.16
N MET A 64 -8.62 10.71 -8.14
CA MET A 64 -7.63 10.42 -9.20
C MET A 64 -7.30 8.92 -9.26
N GLN A 65 -7.13 8.26 -8.12
CA GLN A 65 -6.87 6.80 -8.07
C GLN A 65 -8.04 5.97 -8.65
N LYS A 66 -9.28 6.34 -8.35
CA LYS A 66 -10.49 5.69 -8.90
C LYS A 66 -10.58 5.73 -10.42
N THR A 67 -9.88 6.65 -11.08
CA THR A 67 -9.93 6.81 -12.54
C THR A 67 -8.87 5.95 -13.24
N ILE A 68 -7.87 5.43 -12.51
CA ILE A 68 -6.75 4.63 -13.04
C ILE A 68 -6.88 3.15 -12.60
N GLU A 69 -7.56 2.87 -11.49
CA GLU A 69 -7.77 1.52 -10.94
C GLU A 69 -9.18 1.00 -11.26
N GLU A 70 -9.46 0.70 -12.53
CA GLU A 70 -10.36 -0.42 -12.82
C GLU A 70 -9.72 -1.71 -12.26
N PRO A 71 -10.52 -2.63 -11.69
CA PRO A 71 -10.23 -3.30 -10.43
C PRO A 71 -8.97 -4.16 -10.48
N LEU A 72 -8.11 -4.02 -9.47
CA LEU A 72 -7.08 -5.01 -9.17
C LEU A 72 -7.76 -6.36 -8.91
N SER A 73 -7.82 -7.20 -9.93
CA SER A 73 -8.18 -8.60 -9.81
C SER A 73 -7.07 -9.28 -9.01
N ILE A 74 -7.27 -9.35 -7.70
CA ILE A 74 -6.42 -10.17 -6.82
C ILE A 74 -6.73 -11.62 -7.19
N ASN A 75 -5.95 -12.20 -8.11
CA ASN A 75 -6.03 -13.62 -8.41
C ASN A 75 -5.24 -14.39 -7.34
N ILE A 76 -5.95 -14.80 -6.28
CA ILE A 76 -5.46 -15.71 -5.22
C ILE A 76 -5.47 -17.15 -5.77
N PHE A 77 -4.85 -17.40 -6.92
CA PHE A 77 -4.63 -18.78 -7.32
C PHE A 77 -3.35 -19.28 -6.65
N THR A 78 -3.59 -20.09 -5.62
CA THR A 78 -2.68 -21.16 -5.19
C THR A 78 -1.53 -20.75 -4.25
N ILE A 79 -1.86 -20.31 -3.03
CA ILE A 79 -1.07 -20.81 -1.88
C ILE A 79 -1.28 -22.32 -1.92
N SER A 80 -0.21 -23.03 -2.26
CA SER A 80 -0.22 -24.44 -2.62
C SER A 80 -0.66 -25.33 -1.46
N SER A 81 -1.98 -25.48 -1.30
CA SER A 81 -2.59 -26.63 -0.63
C SER A 81 -2.60 -27.81 -1.60
N LYS A 82 -1.43 -28.36 -1.90
CA LYS A 82 -1.29 -29.76 -2.32
C LYS A 82 -0.01 -30.30 -1.69
N THR A 83 -0.13 -30.94 -0.51
CA THR A 83 -0.27 -32.40 -0.39
C THR A 83 0.78 -33.12 -1.23
N GLY A 84 1.83 -33.59 -0.55
CA GLY A 84 2.69 -34.61 -1.09
C GLY A 84 1.89 -35.88 -1.33
N THR A 85 1.68 -36.24 -2.58
CA THR A 85 1.36 -37.61 -3.03
C THR A 85 1.96 -37.78 -4.43
N SER A 86 3.22 -38.21 -4.45
CA SER A 86 3.88 -38.64 -5.67
C SER A 86 3.41 -40.06 -6.03
N THR A 87 2.74 -40.14 -7.19
CA THR A 87 2.88 -41.13 -8.26
C THR A 87 2.94 -42.63 -7.91
N MET A 88 1.89 -43.37 -8.27
CA MET A 88 2.06 -44.69 -8.91
C MET A 88 0.90 -44.98 -9.87
N GLY A 89 1.23 -45.34 -11.12
CA GLY A 89 0.32 -45.39 -12.25
C GLY A 89 -0.76 -46.48 -12.18
N THR A 90 -1.92 -46.17 -12.75
CA THR A 90 -3.01 -47.13 -12.97
C THR A 90 -2.91 -47.68 -14.39
N SER A 91 -2.61 -48.97 -14.52
CA SER A 91 -2.73 -49.71 -15.77
C SER A 91 -4.21 -49.93 -16.12
N THR A 92 -4.55 -49.62 -17.36
CA THR A 92 -5.87 -49.74 -17.97
C THR A 92 -6.32 -51.20 -18.06
N ILE A 93 -7.58 -51.46 -17.67
CA ILE A 93 -8.29 -52.74 -17.85
C ILE A 93 -8.63 -52.90 -19.33
N GLY A 94 -8.14 -53.99 -19.95
CA GLY A 94 -8.56 -54.46 -21.27
C GLY A 94 -9.29 -55.78 -21.12
N VAL A 95 -10.59 -55.75 -21.40
CA VAL A 95 -11.49 -56.91 -21.52
C VAL A 95 -11.23 -57.66 -22.83
N ASN A 96 -10.99 -58.97 -22.76
CA ASN A 96 -11.58 -59.98 -23.65
C ASN A 96 -11.39 -61.38 -23.04
#